data_AF-A0A8T4HSN7-F1
#
_entry.id   AF-A0A8T4HSN7-F1
#
_cell.length_a   1.000
_cell.length_b   1.000
_cell.length_c   1.000
_cell.angle_alpha   90.00
_cell.angle_beta   90.00
_cell.angle_gamma   90.00
#
_symmetry.space_group_name_H-M   'P 1'
#
loop_
_entity.id
_entity.type
_entity.pdbx_description
1 polymer ?
#
loop_
_entity_poly.entity_id
_entity_poly.type
_entity_poly.pdbx_seq_one_letter_code
_entity_poly.pdbx_strand_id
1 'polypeptide(L)'
;MPALNQAELVLVHSPLTGDLIWQPVADALRARGRTVSVPRLAGAFDSSTGPYYPGLLDAVTGRLTAPLDETRPATVVLAGHGGAGPLLPGLRERLTQGRRPLRRVAGTVYVDAQWPHPGASRLEAAPPQLARQLRELAENGSLPPWDTWFPEQMLIDEVPDPVLRERFRTGLPRLPLAYFEERAPHAVPDPDHARTAYLRLSPHYEETAMRAEAIGHRVLRRTSHHLSPLTDPEATADALEKLARRFVTCPA
;
A
#
# COMPACT_ATOMS: atom_id res chain seq x y z
N MET A 1 5.03 14.28 -23.60
CA MET A 1 4.97 13.87 -22.18
C MET A 1 3.54 13.53 -21.87
N PRO A 2 3.24 12.35 -21.31
CA PRO A 2 1.89 12.08 -20.86
C PRO A 2 1.56 13.08 -19.76
N ALA A 3 0.49 13.86 -19.94
CA ALA A 3 -0.07 14.59 -18.81
C ALA A 3 -0.38 13.57 -17.71
N LEU A 4 -0.28 13.95 -16.44
CA LEU A 4 -0.62 13.09 -15.31
C LEU A 4 -1.96 12.36 -15.46
N ASN A 5 -2.88 12.89 -16.26
CA ASN A 5 -4.17 12.28 -16.60
C ASN A 5 -4.03 10.96 -17.40
N GLN A 6 -2.82 10.57 -17.81
CA GLN A 6 -2.53 9.33 -18.54
C GLN A 6 -1.82 8.26 -17.69
N ALA A 7 -1.44 8.57 -16.45
CA ALA A 7 -0.88 7.59 -15.53
C ALA A 7 -1.97 7.01 -14.63
N GLU A 8 -2.13 5.70 -14.64
CA GLU A 8 -3.02 5.00 -13.72
C GLU A 8 -2.46 5.04 -12.30
N LEU A 9 -3.27 5.49 -11.34
CA LEU A 9 -2.96 5.40 -9.91
C LEU A 9 -3.48 4.07 -9.38
N VAL A 10 -2.57 3.21 -8.91
CA VAL A 10 -2.93 1.92 -8.31
C VAL A 10 -2.79 2.02 -6.80
N LEU A 11 -3.92 2.05 -6.10
CA LEU A 11 -4.00 2.20 -4.65
C LEU A 11 -4.07 0.82 -3.99
N VAL A 12 -2.94 0.34 -3.51
CA VAL A 12 -2.80 -0.97 -2.86
C VAL A 12 -3.10 -0.80 -1.37
N HIS A 13 -4.19 -1.40 -0.91
CA HIS A 13 -4.57 -1.39 0.50
C HIS A 13 -3.72 -2.38 1.30
N SER A 14 -3.60 -2.17 2.62
CA SER A 14 -2.99 -3.17 3.48
C SER A 14 -3.80 -4.47 3.43
N PRO A 15 -3.15 -5.65 3.40
CA PRO A 15 -3.83 -6.92 3.63
C PRO A 15 -4.64 -6.97 4.93
N LEU A 16 -4.35 -6.08 5.90
CA LEU A 16 -5.02 -6.01 7.20
C LEU A 16 -6.29 -5.16 7.24
N THR A 17 -6.45 -4.21 6.32
CA THR A 17 -7.50 -3.17 6.42
C THR A 17 -8.59 -3.26 5.36
N GLY A 18 -8.41 -4.11 4.35
CA GLY A 18 -9.37 -4.26 3.25
C GLY A 18 -9.37 -3.07 2.28
N ASP A 19 -10.12 -3.19 1.18
CA ASP A 19 -10.12 -2.22 0.08
C ASP A 19 -10.90 -0.93 0.39
N LEU A 20 -11.84 -0.97 1.34
CA LEU A 20 -12.67 0.20 1.69
C LEU A 20 -11.82 1.43 2.04
N ILE A 21 -10.64 1.24 2.65
CA ILE A 21 -9.74 2.32 3.04
C ILE A 21 -9.39 3.27 1.88
N TRP A 22 -9.35 2.75 0.65
CA TRP A 22 -9.00 3.54 -0.53
C TRP A 22 -10.19 3.99 -1.36
N GLN A 23 -11.40 3.44 -1.14
CA GLN A 23 -12.55 3.77 -2.00
C GLN A 23 -12.88 5.27 -1.99
N PRO A 24 -12.97 5.96 -0.83
CA PRO A 24 -13.25 7.39 -0.82
C PRO A 24 -12.18 8.24 -1.55
N VAL A 25 -10.90 7.91 -1.38
CA VAL A 25 -9.79 8.57 -2.10
C VAL A 25 -9.88 8.30 -3.61
N ALA A 26 -10.20 7.05 -3.99
CA ALA A 26 -10.35 6.69 -5.39
C ALA A 26 -11.50 7.44 -6.05
N ASP A 27 -12.62 7.60 -5.35
CA ASP A 27 -13.77 8.37 -5.85
C ASP A 27 -13.45 9.86 -6.00
N ALA A 28 -12.76 10.45 -5.01
CA ALA A 28 -12.26 11.83 -5.11
C ALA A 28 -11.31 12.01 -6.30
N LEU A 29 -10.37 11.09 -6.51
CA LEU A 29 -9.46 11.12 -7.66
C LEU A 29 -10.20 10.91 -8.99
N ARG A 30 -11.15 9.97 -9.07
CA ARG A 30 -11.95 9.72 -10.28
C ARG A 30 -12.80 10.94 -10.65
N ALA A 31 -13.39 11.62 -9.67
CA ALA A 31 -14.12 12.87 -9.88
C ALA A 31 -13.24 13.97 -10.50
N ARG A 32 -11.92 13.92 -10.28
CA ARG A 32 -10.91 14.79 -10.90
C ARG A 32 -10.41 14.29 -12.27
N GLY A 33 -11.05 13.28 -12.84
CA GLY A 33 -10.69 12.71 -14.15
C GLY A 33 -9.45 11.81 -14.14
N ARG A 34 -9.06 11.25 -12.99
CA ARG A 34 -7.92 10.34 -12.86
C ARG A 34 -8.34 8.90 -13.16
N THR A 35 -7.49 8.13 -13.84
CA THR A 35 -7.63 6.66 -13.92
C THR A 35 -7.10 6.05 -12.63
N VAL A 36 -7.96 5.36 -11.87
CA VAL A 36 -7.62 4.82 -10.55
C VAL A 36 -8.10 3.38 -10.38
N SER A 37 -7.16 2.50 -10.01
CA SER A 37 -7.42 1.13 -9.61
C SER A 37 -7.27 0.95 -8.10
N VAL A 38 -8.23 0.26 -7.48
CA VAL A 38 -8.18 -0.19 -6.09
C VAL A 38 -8.31 -1.71 -6.09
N PRO A 39 -7.22 -2.44 -6.40
CA PRO A 39 -7.28 -3.89 -6.51
C PRO A 39 -7.57 -4.51 -5.14
N ARG A 40 -8.61 -5.34 -5.09
CA ARG A 40 -8.89 -6.18 -3.93
C ARG A 40 -7.82 -7.26 -3.80
N LEU A 41 -7.39 -7.53 -2.58
CA LEU A 41 -6.44 -8.60 -2.26
C LEU A 41 -7.12 -9.94 -1.91
N ALA A 42 -8.44 -10.04 -2.14
CA ALA A 42 -9.20 -11.27 -1.94
C ALA A 42 -8.63 -12.44 -2.78
N GLY A 43 -8.66 -13.64 -2.21
CA GLY A 43 -8.09 -14.85 -2.82
C GLY A 43 -6.64 -15.12 -2.42
N ALA A 44 -5.87 -14.11 -2.03
CA ALA A 44 -4.45 -14.28 -1.68
C ALA A 44 -4.21 -15.06 -0.38
N PHE A 45 -5.25 -15.23 0.44
CA PHE A 45 -5.20 -15.92 1.73
C PHE A 45 -6.15 -17.13 1.80
N ASP A 46 -6.72 -17.56 0.66
CA ASP A 46 -7.61 -18.72 0.63
C ASP A 46 -6.85 -20.02 0.96
N SER A 47 -5.55 -20.06 0.64
CA SER A 47 -4.62 -21.09 1.11
C SER A 47 -4.06 -20.69 2.48
N SER A 48 -4.24 -21.55 3.48
CA SER A 48 -3.69 -21.37 4.84
C SER A 48 -2.19 -21.64 4.94
N THR A 49 -1.55 -22.09 3.86
CA THR A 49 -0.12 -22.47 3.84
C THR A 49 0.72 -21.62 2.89
N GLY A 50 0.13 -20.60 2.24
CA GLY A 50 0.83 -19.77 1.26
C GLY A 50 1.16 -20.49 -0.07
N PRO A 51 2.09 -19.95 -0.87
CA PRO A 51 2.84 -18.72 -0.62
C PRO A 51 1.95 -17.47 -0.79
N TYR A 52 2.02 -16.53 0.16
CA TYR A 52 1.14 -15.37 0.24
C TYR A 52 1.61 -14.20 -0.64
N TYR A 53 2.92 -13.89 -0.65
CA TYR A 53 3.43 -12.77 -1.44
C TYR A 53 3.12 -12.94 -2.95
N PRO A 54 3.36 -14.09 -3.60
CA PRO A 54 2.99 -14.30 -4.99
C PRO A 54 1.49 -14.06 -5.25
N GLY A 55 0.62 -14.61 -4.39
CA GLY A 55 -0.83 -14.44 -4.49
C GLY A 55 -1.27 -12.98 -4.34
N LEU A 56 -0.65 -12.23 -3.43
CA LEU A 56 -0.88 -10.78 -3.27
C LEU A 56 -0.45 -9.99 -4.51
N LEU A 57 0.72 -10.31 -5.07
CA LEU A 57 1.22 -9.65 -6.29
C LEU A 57 0.32 -9.96 -7.49
N ASP A 58 -0.15 -11.20 -7.64
CA ASP A 58 -1.07 -11.61 -8.70
C ASP A 58 -2.43 -10.91 -8.55
N ALA A 59 -2.97 -10.85 -7.32
CA ALA A 59 -4.23 -10.19 -7.02
C ALA A 59 -4.24 -8.70 -7.39
N VAL A 60 -3.11 -8.01 -7.23
CA VAL A 60 -2.93 -6.62 -7.66
C VAL A 60 -2.80 -6.55 -9.18
N THR A 61 -1.81 -7.23 -9.74
CA THR A 61 -1.44 -7.09 -11.16
C THR A 61 -2.54 -7.53 -12.12
N GLY A 62 -3.39 -8.48 -11.73
CA GLY A 62 -4.54 -8.95 -12.51
C GLY A 62 -5.75 -8.02 -12.54
N ARG A 63 -5.76 -6.90 -11.78
CA ARG A 63 -6.92 -6.01 -11.62
C ARG A 63 -6.65 -4.55 -12.04
N LEU A 64 -5.60 -4.31 -12.81
CA LEU A 64 -5.30 -2.98 -13.38
C LEU A 64 -6.20 -2.69 -14.57
N THR A 65 -6.60 -1.43 -14.72
CA THR A 65 -7.61 -0.98 -15.69
C THR A 65 -7.02 -0.33 -16.93
N ALA A 66 -5.78 0.17 -16.87
CA ALA A 66 -5.16 0.79 -18.04
C ALA A 66 -5.03 -0.25 -19.17
N PRO A 67 -5.47 0.08 -20.40
CA PRO A 67 -5.37 -0.80 -21.53
C PRO A 67 -3.90 -1.10 -21.84
N LEU A 68 -3.63 -2.33 -22.25
CA LEU A 68 -2.31 -2.75 -22.66
C LEU A 68 -2.14 -2.49 -24.15
N ASP A 69 -1.06 -1.81 -24.50
CA ASP A 69 -0.67 -1.49 -25.88
C ASP A 69 0.77 -1.97 -26.08
N GLU A 70 0.97 -2.88 -27.02
CA GLU A 70 2.30 -3.44 -27.33
C GLU A 70 3.26 -2.39 -27.93
N THR A 71 2.72 -1.27 -28.42
CA THR A 71 3.49 -0.18 -29.01
C THR A 71 3.89 0.88 -27.98
N ARG A 72 3.13 1.02 -26.88
CA ARG A 72 3.36 2.02 -25.83
C ARG A 72 2.99 1.48 -24.44
N PRO A 73 3.98 1.26 -23.55
CA PRO A 73 3.70 0.79 -22.21
C PRO A 73 2.79 1.76 -21.44
N ALA A 74 1.75 1.23 -20.80
CA ALA A 74 0.89 2.01 -19.93
C ALA A 74 1.67 2.51 -18.70
N THR A 75 1.52 3.78 -18.36
CA THR A 75 2.22 4.37 -17.21
C THR A 75 1.41 4.16 -15.93
N VAL A 76 2.04 3.66 -14.88
CA VAL A 76 1.42 3.36 -13.58
C VAL A 76 2.18 4.06 -12.45
N VAL A 77 1.48 4.57 -11.45
CA VAL A 77 2.05 4.96 -10.16
C VAL A 77 1.45 4.08 -9.08
N LEU A 78 2.30 3.42 -8.31
CA LEU A 78 1.88 2.52 -7.24
C LEU A 78 1.82 3.29 -5.91
N ALA A 79 0.72 3.21 -5.18
CA ALA A 79 0.58 3.78 -3.84
C ALA A 79 0.20 2.67 -2.85
N GLY A 80 1.07 2.34 -1.91
CA GLY A 80 0.84 1.27 -0.93
C GLY A 80 0.59 1.84 0.46
N HIS A 81 -0.50 1.42 1.10
CA HIS A 81 -0.84 1.83 2.47
C HIS A 81 -0.51 0.77 3.52
N GLY A 82 0.01 1.19 4.68
CA GLY A 82 0.25 0.31 5.83
C GLY A 82 1.12 -0.90 5.46
N GLY A 83 0.59 -2.11 5.68
CA GLY A 83 1.26 -3.37 5.34
C GLY A 83 1.46 -3.65 3.85
N ALA A 84 0.95 -2.81 2.94
CA ALA A 84 1.19 -2.97 1.50
C ALA A 84 2.53 -2.40 1.03
N GLY A 85 3.21 -1.58 1.84
CA GLY A 85 4.51 -1.00 1.46
C GLY A 85 5.54 -2.05 0.98
N PRO A 86 5.75 -3.16 1.70
CA PRO A 86 6.66 -4.23 1.29
C PRO A 86 6.28 -4.94 -0.03
N LEU A 87 5.04 -4.76 -0.52
CA LEU A 87 4.62 -5.31 -1.81
C LEU A 87 5.10 -4.46 -3.00
N LEU A 88 5.34 -3.15 -2.78
CA LEU A 88 5.59 -2.20 -3.87
C LEU A 88 6.82 -2.54 -4.73
N PRO A 89 7.97 -2.96 -4.16
CA PRO A 89 9.11 -3.42 -4.96
C PRO A 89 8.78 -4.60 -5.87
N GLY A 90 8.12 -5.64 -5.33
CA GLY A 90 7.75 -6.83 -6.10
C GLY A 90 6.72 -6.52 -7.19
N LEU A 91 5.77 -5.62 -6.91
CA LEU A 91 4.82 -5.13 -7.90
C LEU A 91 5.53 -4.36 -9.02
N ARG A 92 6.51 -3.50 -8.67
CA ARG A 92 7.31 -2.78 -9.66
C ARG A 92 8.01 -3.75 -10.59
N GLU A 93 8.77 -4.71 -10.04
CA GLU A 93 9.48 -5.70 -10.83
C GLU A 93 8.52 -6.48 -11.73
N ARG A 94 7.42 -6.99 -11.19
CA ARG A 94 6.44 -7.78 -11.94
C ARG A 94 5.78 -7.02 -13.07
N LEU A 95 5.45 -5.74 -12.86
CA LEU A 95 4.82 -4.89 -13.89
C LEU A 95 5.81 -4.47 -14.98
N THR A 96 7.11 -4.40 -14.68
CA THR A 96 8.16 -4.00 -15.63
C THR A 96 8.99 -5.16 -16.16
N GLN A 97 8.61 -6.40 -15.88
CA GLN A 97 9.31 -7.60 -16.34
C GLN A 97 9.22 -7.77 -17.87
N GLY A 98 10.27 -8.36 -18.44
CA GLY A 98 10.36 -8.67 -19.87
C GLY A 98 11.11 -7.64 -20.71
N ARG A 99 11.44 -8.01 -21.96
CA ARG A 99 12.20 -7.17 -22.90
C ARG A 99 11.41 -5.96 -23.41
N ARG A 100 10.08 -6.06 -23.43
CA ARG A 100 9.13 -5.02 -23.84
C ARG A 100 7.95 -5.04 -22.87
N PRO A 101 8.10 -4.45 -21.68
CA PRO A 101 7.06 -4.53 -20.67
C PRO A 101 5.83 -3.76 -21.14
N LEU A 102 4.63 -4.32 -20.94
CA LEU A 102 3.36 -3.68 -21.28
C LEU A 102 3.04 -2.49 -20.36
N ARG A 103 3.78 -2.35 -19.26
CA ARG A 103 3.62 -1.27 -18.28
C ARG A 103 4.97 -0.69 -17.88
N ARG A 104 4.95 0.60 -17.55
CA ARG A 104 6.06 1.31 -16.89
C ARG A 104 5.55 1.84 -15.56
N VAL A 105 6.23 1.49 -14.47
CA VAL A 105 5.97 2.13 -13.18
C VAL A 105 6.71 3.46 -13.15
N ALA A 106 6.01 4.61 -13.16
CA ALA A 106 6.65 5.93 -13.10
C ALA A 106 7.27 6.19 -11.73
N GLY A 107 6.62 5.76 -10.65
CA GLY A 107 7.14 5.83 -9.29
C GLY A 107 6.24 5.13 -8.29
N THR A 108 6.72 5.08 -7.04
CA THR A 108 6.03 4.47 -5.91
C THR A 108 5.83 5.46 -4.78
N VAL A 109 4.67 5.42 -4.13
CA VAL A 109 4.34 6.20 -2.94
C VAL A 109 4.02 5.26 -1.78
N TYR A 110 4.82 5.34 -0.72
CA TYR A 110 4.57 4.64 0.54
C TYR A 110 3.67 5.55 1.40
N VAL A 111 2.41 5.19 1.57
CA VAL A 111 1.43 6.00 2.31
C VAL A 111 1.26 5.42 3.70
N ASP A 112 1.90 6.04 4.70
CA ASP A 112 1.86 5.58 6.09
C ASP A 112 2.12 4.07 6.19
N ALA A 113 3.21 3.65 5.52
CA ALA A 113 3.42 2.26 5.14
C ALA A 113 4.74 1.71 5.67
N GLN A 114 4.77 0.39 5.87
CA GLN A 114 5.99 -0.32 6.23
C GLN A 114 7.03 -0.19 5.12
N TRP A 115 8.28 0.01 5.51
CA TRP A 115 9.39 -0.03 4.55
C TRP A 115 9.66 -1.47 4.11
N PRO A 116 10.13 -1.71 2.88
CA PRO A 116 10.46 -3.05 2.42
C PRO A 116 11.59 -3.71 3.22
N HIS A 117 11.46 -5.02 3.42
CA HIS A 117 12.37 -5.86 4.20
C HIS A 117 12.78 -7.10 3.39
N PRO A 118 13.58 -6.91 2.31
CA PRO A 118 13.83 -7.95 1.30
C PRO A 118 14.50 -9.19 1.89
N GLY A 119 13.93 -10.36 1.62
CA GLY A 119 14.44 -11.65 2.12
C GLY A 119 14.21 -11.90 3.61
N ALA A 120 13.64 -10.96 4.36
CA ALA A 120 13.23 -11.14 5.75
C ALA A 120 11.71 -11.33 5.84
N SER A 121 11.25 -11.97 6.91
CA SER A 121 9.82 -11.97 7.26
C SER A 121 9.40 -10.68 7.96
N ARG A 122 8.09 -10.42 8.04
CA ARG A 122 7.60 -9.26 8.78
C ARG A 122 7.91 -9.38 10.28
N LEU A 123 7.86 -10.59 10.85
CA LEU A 123 8.23 -10.81 12.25
C LEU A 123 9.72 -10.61 12.52
N GLU A 124 10.60 -10.91 11.56
CA GLU A 124 12.04 -10.62 11.66
C GLU A 124 12.35 -9.12 11.55
N ALA A 125 11.61 -8.40 10.69
CA ALA A 125 11.82 -6.98 10.44
C ALA A 125 11.16 -6.06 11.48
N ALA A 126 10.18 -6.56 12.23
CA ALA A 126 9.46 -5.81 13.25
C ALA A 126 10.25 -5.67 14.56
N PRO A 127 9.95 -4.65 15.39
CA PRO A 127 10.44 -4.60 16.77
C PRO A 127 10.09 -5.90 17.53
N PRO A 128 11.00 -6.46 18.36
CA PRO A 128 10.79 -7.74 19.02
C PRO A 128 9.49 -7.85 19.84
N GLN A 129 9.07 -6.73 20.45
CA GLN A 129 7.84 -6.62 21.22
C GLN A 129 6.61 -6.80 20.32
N LEU A 130 6.59 -6.15 19.15
CA LEU A 130 5.51 -6.30 18.17
C LEU A 130 5.48 -7.73 17.61
N ALA A 131 6.64 -8.31 17.29
CA ALA A 131 6.70 -9.68 16.79
C ALA A 131 6.16 -10.70 17.81
N ARG A 132 6.44 -10.51 19.11
CA ARG A 132 5.89 -11.33 20.19
C ARG A 132 4.38 -11.11 20.35
N GLN A 133 3.92 -9.86 20.37
CA GLN A 133 2.50 -9.53 20.46
C GLN A 133 1.69 -10.19 19.33
N LEU A 134 2.19 -10.17 18.09
CA LEU A 134 1.52 -10.83 16.96
C LEU A 134 1.43 -12.35 17.13
N ARG A 135 2.44 -12.99 17.73
CA ARG A 135 2.39 -14.43 18.04
C ARG A 135 1.38 -14.73 19.15
N GLU A 136 1.33 -13.89 20.18
CA GLU A 136 0.40 -14.04 21.31
C GLU A 136 -1.05 -13.78 20.91
N LEU A 137 -1.29 -12.85 19.97
CA LEU A 137 -2.62 -12.57 19.40
C LEU A 137 -3.14 -13.69 18.50
N ALA A 138 -2.26 -14.53 17.95
CA ALA A 138 -2.67 -15.56 17.01
C ALA A 138 -3.35 -16.73 17.74
N GLU A 139 -4.56 -17.04 17.31
CA GLU A 139 -5.33 -18.18 17.79
C GLU A 139 -5.40 -19.23 16.69
N ASN A 140 -4.95 -20.46 16.97
CA ASN A 140 -4.90 -21.54 15.98
C ASN A 140 -4.19 -21.15 14.67
N GLY A 141 -3.12 -20.36 14.77
CA GLY A 141 -2.34 -19.90 13.61
C GLY A 141 -2.99 -18.76 12.82
N SER A 142 -4.06 -18.14 13.33
CA SER A 142 -4.76 -17.02 12.68
C SER A 142 -4.83 -15.81 13.61
N LEU A 143 -4.44 -14.65 13.10
CA LEU A 143 -4.62 -13.36 13.75
C LEU A 143 -6.09 -12.90 13.64
N PRO A 144 -6.65 -12.32 14.71
CA PRO A 144 -7.97 -11.71 14.65
C PRO A 144 -7.95 -10.44 13.76
N PRO A 145 -9.12 -9.90 13.42
CA PRO A 145 -9.22 -8.64 12.66
C PRO A 145 -8.37 -7.52 13.27
N TRP A 146 -7.82 -6.65 12.41
CA TRP A 146 -6.81 -5.66 12.81
C TRP A 146 -7.30 -4.67 13.89
N ASP A 147 -8.59 -4.37 13.94
CA ASP A 147 -9.18 -3.45 14.91
C ASP A 147 -9.23 -4.00 16.34
N THR A 148 -9.02 -5.31 16.53
CA THR A 148 -8.98 -5.92 17.86
C THR A 148 -7.57 -5.94 18.46
N TRP A 149 -6.57 -5.42 17.75
CA TRP A 149 -5.17 -5.47 18.19
C TRP A 149 -4.81 -4.37 19.18
N PHE A 150 -5.72 -3.41 19.37
CA PHE A 150 -5.59 -2.24 20.21
C PHE A 150 -6.96 -1.89 20.84
N PRO A 151 -7.01 -1.04 21.86
CA PRO A 151 -8.26 -0.62 22.48
C PRO A 151 -9.24 -0.01 21.48
N GLU A 152 -10.53 -0.37 21.58
CA GLU A 152 -11.59 0.10 20.68
C GLU A 152 -11.64 1.63 20.55
N GLN A 153 -11.33 2.36 21.63
CA GLN A 153 -11.32 3.81 21.64
C GLN A 153 -10.40 4.39 20.56
N MET A 154 -9.26 3.76 20.24
CA MET A 154 -8.38 4.26 19.17
C MET A 154 -9.07 4.23 17.80
N LEU A 155 -9.86 3.18 17.50
CA LEU A 155 -10.62 3.13 16.25
C LEU A 155 -11.75 4.17 16.24
N ILE A 156 -12.41 4.38 17.39
CA ILE A 156 -13.46 5.40 17.52
C ILE A 156 -12.88 6.80 17.28
N ASP A 157 -11.71 7.09 17.83
CA ASP A 157 -11.04 8.38 17.68
C ASP A 157 -10.61 8.62 16.23
N GLU A 158 -10.09 7.61 15.54
CA GLU A 158 -9.68 7.72 14.13
C GLU A 158 -10.86 7.70 13.15
N VAL A 159 -11.95 6.99 13.45
CA VAL A 159 -13.15 6.90 12.61
C VAL A 159 -14.39 7.21 13.46
N PRO A 160 -14.69 8.49 13.74
CA PRO A 160 -15.77 8.87 14.65
C PRO A 160 -17.17 8.47 14.15
N ASP A 161 -17.40 8.50 12.83
CA ASP A 161 -18.66 8.09 12.21
C ASP A 161 -18.91 6.58 12.44
N PRO A 162 -19.95 6.21 13.22
CA PRO A 162 -20.22 4.82 13.55
C PRO A 162 -20.63 3.98 12.34
N VAL A 163 -21.29 4.57 11.33
CA VAL A 163 -21.72 3.84 10.13
C VAL A 163 -20.51 3.52 9.27
N LEU A 164 -19.61 4.48 9.08
CA LEU A 164 -18.36 4.27 8.36
C LEU A 164 -17.45 3.28 9.08
N ARG A 165 -17.35 3.39 10.41
CA ARG A 165 -16.56 2.49 11.25
C ARG A 165 -17.05 1.05 11.16
N GLU A 166 -18.36 0.83 11.22
CA GLU A 166 -18.93 -0.51 11.07
C GLU A 166 -18.68 -1.08 9.67
N ARG A 167 -18.90 -0.28 8.62
CA ARG A 167 -18.57 -0.71 7.25
C ARG A 167 -17.09 -1.08 7.10
N PHE A 168 -16.18 -0.33 7.70
CA PHE A 168 -14.76 -0.66 7.73
C PHE A 168 -14.50 -2.00 8.43
N ARG A 169 -15.07 -2.19 9.63
CA ARG A 169 -14.96 -3.45 10.41
C ARG A 169 -15.39 -4.67 9.62
N THR A 170 -16.52 -4.59 8.90
CA THR A 170 -17.02 -5.73 8.10
C THR A 170 -16.06 -6.18 6.99
N GLY A 171 -15.15 -5.31 6.56
CA GLY A 171 -14.13 -5.61 5.55
C GLY A 171 -12.80 -6.12 6.11
N LEU A 172 -12.63 -6.19 7.44
CA LEU A 172 -11.36 -6.58 8.05
C LEU A 172 -11.17 -8.10 8.01
N PRO A 173 -10.11 -8.61 7.36
CA PRO A 173 -9.87 -10.04 7.30
C PRO A 173 -9.22 -10.57 8.58
N ARG A 174 -9.40 -11.87 8.82
CA ARG A 174 -8.48 -12.66 9.65
C ARG A 174 -7.34 -13.13 8.76
N LEU A 175 -6.10 -12.99 9.22
CA LEU A 175 -4.92 -13.38 8.43
C LEU A 175 -4.17 -14.53 9.10
N PRO A 176 -3.59 -15.46 8.34
CA PRO A 176 -2.74 -16.50 8.90
C PRO A 176 -1.45 -15.88 9.46
N LEU A 177 -1.01 -16.32 10.65
CA LEU A 177 0.27 -15.93 11.23
C LEU A 177 1.44 -16.25 10.27
N ALA A 178 1.31 -17.35 9.52
CA ALA A 178 2.27 -17.76 8.50
C ALA A 178 2.55 -16.67 7.43
N TYR A 179 1.62 -15.76 7.16
CA TYR A 179 1.88 -14.61 6.27
C TYR A 179 2.94 -13.66 6.85
N PHE A 180 2.95 -13.47 8.15
CA PHE A 180 3.89 -12.60 8.83
C PHE A 180 5.27 -13.27 8.97
N GLU A 181 5.30 -14.59 8.94
CA GLU A 181 6.50 -15.45 8.97
C GLU A 181 7.09 -15.70 7.57
N GLU A 182 6.30 -15.52 6.50
CA GLU A 182 6.79 -15.65 5.13
C GLU A 182 7.84 -14.58 4.82
N ARG A 183 8.98 -15.02 4.27
CA ARG A 183 10.04 -14.12 3.80
C ARG A 183 9.52 -13.32 2.60
N ALA A 184 9.68 -11.99 2.67
CA ALA A 184 9.34 -11.11 1.58
C ALA A 184 10.25 -11.37 0.35
N PRO A 185 9.75 -11.11 -0.87
CA PRO A 185 10.59 -11.13 -2.07
C PRO A 185 11.86 -10.29 -1.89
N HIS A 186 12.96 -10.69 -2.52
CA HIS A 186 14.22 -9.93 -2.50
C HIS A 186 14.17 -8.60 -3.29
N ALA A 187 13.00 -8.24 -3.81
CA ALA A 187 12.78 -7.00 -4.55
C ALA A 187 13.04 -5.77 -3.68
N VAL A 188 13.74 -4.78 -4.23
CA VAL A 188 14.12 -3.54 -3.53
C VAL A 188 13.39 -2.31 -4.11
N PRO A 189 13.24 -1.22 -3.33
CA PRO A 189 12.79 0.07 -3.85
C PRO A 189 13.52 0.49 -5.13
N ASP A 190 12.92 1.40 -5.92
CA ASP A 190 13.57 1.88 -7.13
C ASP A 190 14.92 2.54 -6.77
N PRO A 191 16.02 2.16 -7.45
CA PRO A 191 17.34 2.74 -7.17
C PRO A 191 17.39 4.25 -7.49
N ASP A 192 16.51 4.74 -8.37
CA ASP A 192 16.30 6.17 -8.51
C ASP A 192 15.41 6.68 -7.37
N HIS A 193 16.04 7.32 -6.38
CA HIS A 193 15.35 7.89 -5.23
C HIS A 193 14.27 8.92 -5.61
N ALA A 194 14.38 9.58 -6.78
CA ALA A 194 13.38 10.52 -7.26
C ALA A 194 12.06 9.84 -7.68
N ARG A 195 12.07 8.52 -7.90
CA ARG A 195 10.91 7.70 -8.27
C ARG A 195 10.27 6.98 -7.07
N THR A 196 10.70 7.32 -5.86
CA THR A 196 10.11 6.83 -4.62
C THR A 196 9.80 8.00 -3.70
N ALA A 197 8.58 8.03 -3.16
CA ALA A 197 8.16 9.02 -2.18
C ALA A 197 7.46 8.37 -1.00
N TYR A 198 7.45 9.07 0.12
CA TYR A 198 6.76 8.69 1.34
C TYR A 198 5.73 9.76 1.70
N LEU A 199 4.48 9.36 1.93
CA LEU A 199 3.42 10.18 2.49
C LEU A 199 3.18 9.72 3.93
N ARG A 200 3.71 10.46 4.90
CA ARG A 200 3.50 10.20 6.32
C ARG A 200 2.20 10.85 6.76
N LEU A 201 1.26 10.06 7.27
CA LEU A 201 -0.03 10.53 7.76
C LEU A 201 -0.09 10.53 9.29
N SER A 202 0.45 9.50 9.93
CA SER A 202 0.38 9.31 11.39
C SER A 202 1.76 9.35 12.06
N PRO A 203 1.83 9.69 13.37
CA PRO A 203 3.05 9.59 14.15
C PRO A 203 3.63 8.17 14.22
N HIS A 204 2.81 7.14 14.06
CA HIS A 204 3.24 5.74 14.11
C HIS A 204 4.32 5.41 13.08
N TYR A 205 4.30 6.09 11.94
CA TYR A 205 5.25 5.88 10.85
C TYR A 205 6.33 6.96 10.75
N GLU A 206 6.48 7.84 11.74
CA GLU A 206 7.48 8.92 11.71
C GLU A 206 8.91 8.39 11.56
N GLU A 207 9.29 7.37 12.33
CA GLU A 207 10.63 6.81 12.24
C GLU A 207 10.90 6.22 10.84
N THR A 208 9.89 5.59 10.24
CA THR A 208 10.00 5.06 8.88
C THR A 208 10.16 6.19 7.86
N ALA A 209 9.38 7.26 8.01
CA ALA A 209 9.47 8.45 7.16
C ALA A 209 10.85 9.12 7.27
N MET A 210 11.39 9.27 8.49
CA MET A 210 12.74 9.79 8.73
C MET A 210 13.82 8.93 8.06
N ARG A 211 13.72 7.60 8.16
CA ARG A 211 14.65 6.68 7.49
C ARG A 211 14.58 6.81 5.96
N ALA A 212 13.37 6.91 5.40
CA ALA A 212 13.19 7.12 3.96
C ALA A 212 13.80 8.46 3.51
N GLU A 213 13.62 9.52 4.29
CA GLU A 213 14.22 10.85 4.05
C GLU A 213 15.75 10.81 4.11
N ALA A 214 16.31 10.12 5.11
CA ALA A 214 17.75 9.99 5.30
C ALA A 214 18.46 9.29 4.13
N ILE A 215 17.76 8.40 3.41
CA ILE A 215 18.27 7.74 2.19
C ILE A 215 17.82 8.46 0.90
N GLY A 216 17.41 9.72 1.00
CA GLY A 216 17.17 10.60 -0.15
C GLY A 216 15.78 10.52 -0.77
N HIS A 217 14.85 9.74 -0.20
CA HIS A 217 13.48 9.73 -0.69
C HIS A 217 12.73 10.99 -0.26
N ARG A 218 11.84 11.45 -1.13
CA ARG A 218 10.98 12.58 -0.82
C ARG A 218 9.96 12.18 0.23
N VAL A 219 9.82 12.99 1.28
CA VAL A 219 8.77 12.81 2.29
C VAL A 219 7.81 14.00 2.28
N LEU A 220 6.51 13.70 2.27
CA LEU A 220 5.45 14.66 2.56
C LEU A 220 4.79 14.22 3.87
N ARG A 221 4.79 15.12 4.87
CA ARG A 221 4.14 14.90 6.16
C ARG A 221 2.82 15.65 6.21
N ARG A 222 1.79 15.02 6.76
CA ARG A 222 0.51 15.64 7.11
C ARG A 222 0.20 15.45 8.59
N THR A 223 -0.55 16.38 9.15
CA THR A 223 -1.17 16.23 10.47
C THR A 223 -2.49 15.49 10.28
N SER A 224 -2.45 14.16 10.42
CA SER A 224 -3.55 13.24 10.12
C SER A 224 -3.43 11.99 11.02
N HIS A 225 -4.02 10.87 10.62
CA HIS A 225 -3.92 9.58 11.29
C HIS A 225 -3.85 8.43 10.25
N HIS A 226 -3.70 7.19 10.72
CA HIS A 226 -3.40 6.06 9.84
C HIS A 226 -4.56 5.75 8.88
N LEU A 227 -5.79 5.89 9.36
CA LEU A 227 -7.02 5.69 8.60
C LEU A 227 -7.51 6.95 7.86
N SER A 228 -6.71 8.01 7.75
CA SER A 228 -7.13 9.23 7.03
C SER A 228 -7.47 9.06 5.54
N PRO A 229 -7.00 8.03 4.80
CA PRO A 229 -7.57 7.74 3.49
C PRO A 229 -9.10 7.48 3.53
N LEU A 230 -9.61 6.97 4.65
CA LEU A 230 -11.03 6.71 4.86
C LEU A 230 -11.82 7.96 5.29
N THR A 231 -11.24 8.79 6.17
CA THR A 231 -11.94 9.90 6.85
C THR A 231 -11.64 11.29 6.32
N ASP A 232 -10.50 11.47 5.64
CA ASP A 232 -10.08 12.72 4.97
C ASP A 232 -9.58 12.40 3.54
N PRO A 233 -10.49 11.92 2.67
CA PRO A 233 -10.11 11.42 1.35
C PRO A 233 -9.62 12.52 0.41
N GLU A 234 -10.21 13.71 0.46
CA GLU A 234 -9.86 14.81 -0.45
C GLU A 234 -8.42 15.27 -0.23
N ALA A 235 -8.02 15.50 1.03
CA ALA A 235 -6.68 15.96 1.29
C ALA A 235 -5.64 14.83 1.20
N THR A 236 -6.05 13.56 1.38
CA THR A 236 -5.21 12.41 1.05
C THR A 236 -5.00 12.31 -0.47
N ALA A 237 -6.05 12.51 -1.28
CA ALA A 237 -5.98 12.55 -2.72
C ALA A 237 -5.06 13.68 -3.22
N ASP A 238 -5.18 14.89 -2.65
CA ASP A 238 -4.31 16.03 -2.96
C ASP A 238 -2.83 15.73 -2.72
N ALA A 239 -2.53 15.15 -1.55
CA ALA A 239 -1.17 14.80 -1.19
C ALA A 239 -0.60 13.71 -2.11
N LEU A 240 -1.40 12.70 -2.43
CA LEU A 240 -1.01 11.63 -3.34
C LEU A 240 -0.78 12.17 -4.75
N GLU A 241 -1.69 13.00 -5.28
CA GLU A 241 -1.50 13.64 -6.57
C GLU A 241 -0.21 14.47 -6.58
N LYS A 242 0.01 15.32 -5.57
CA LYS A 242 1.20 16.18 -5.46
C LYS A 242 2.51 15.38 -5.57
N LEU A 243 2.58 14.22 -4.93
CA LEU A 243 3.73 13.31 -5.02
C LEU A 243 3.80 12.65 -6.40
N ALA A 244 2.68 12.07 -6.87
CA ALA A 244 2.60 11.39 -8.16
C ALA A 244 2.94 12.30 -9.34
N ARG A 245 2.61 13.61 -9.26
CA ARG A 245 2.87 14.60 -10.33
C ARG A 245 4.32 14.61 -10.77
N ARG A 246 5.23 14.44 -9.81
CA ARG A 246 6.66 14.61 -10.02
C ARG A 246 7.30 13.45 -10.76
N PHE A 247 6.77 12.24 -10.60
CA PHE A 247 7.26 11.05 -11.31
C PHE A 247 7.05 11.10 -12.83
N VAL A 248 6.09 11.91 -13.28
CA VAL A 248 5.67 11.99 -14.68
C VAL A 248 6.22 13.23 -15.38
N THR A 249 6.66 14.24 -14.62
CA THR A 249 7.23 15.49 -15.15
C THR A 249 8.75 15.51 -15.20
N CYS A 250 9.45 14.69 -14.42
CA CYS A 250 10.91 14.55 -14.53
C CYS A 250 11.24 13.58 -15.68
N PRO A 251 12.03 13.99 -16.68
CA PRO A 251 12.65 13.04 -17.59
C PRO A 251 13.59 12.15 -16.77
N ALA A 252 13.58 10.84 -17.08
CA ALA A 252 14.65 9.94 -16.66
C ALA A 252 15.96 10.34 -17.36
#